data_AF-A0A8S2W753-F1
#
_entry.id   AF-A0A8S2W753-F1
#
_cell.length_a   1.000
_cell.length_b   1.000
_cell.length_c   1.000
_cell.angle_alpha   90.00
_cell.angle_beta   90.00
_cell.angle_gamma   90.00
#
_symmetry.space_group_name_H-M   'P 1'
#
loop_
_entity.id
_entity.type
_entity.pdbx_description
1 polymer ?
#
loop_
_entity_poly.entity_id
_entity_poly.type
_entity_poly.pdbx_seq_one_letter_code
_entity_poly.pdbx_strand_id
1 'polypeptide(L)' 'KHEAIEKNVHDLLAKLAWDFSPEQLEQLFDCFRESWTKASKKQREKLLELIRRLAEDDKEGLMANK' A
#
# COMPACT_ATOMS: atom_id res chain seq x y z
N LYS A 1 -3.12 21.36 -2.28
CA LYS A 1 -4.49 20.81 -2.49
C LYS A 1 -4.29 19.42 -3.09
N HIS A 2 -4.86 18.36 -2.48
CA HIS A 2 -4.87 16.91 -2.88
C HIS A 2 -4.47 15.96 -1.73
N GLU A 3 -3.99 16.45 -0.59
CA GLU A 3 -3.65 15.57 0.56
C GLU A 3 -4.82 14.73 1.07
N ALA A 4 -6.05 15.24 1.02
CA ALA A 4 -7.25 14.48 1.41
C ALA A 4 -7.56 13.32 0.45
N ILE A 5 -7.31 13.51 -0.85
CA ILE A 5 -7.52 12.48 -1.87
C ILE A 5 -6.46 11.40 -1.75
N GLU A 6 -5.19 11.80 -1.61
CA GLU A 6 -4.09 10.89 -1.34
C GLU A 6 -4.35 10.06 -0.08
N LYS A 7 -4.79 10.71 1.00
CA LYS A 7 -5.08 10.02 2.27
C LYS A 7 -6.25 9.05 2.13
N ASN A 8 -7.32 9.43 1.43
CA ASN A 8 -8.45 8.53 1.16
C ASN A 8 -8.05 7.35 0.27
N VAL A 9 -7.21 7.56 -0.75
CA VAL A 9 -6.70 6.49 -1.60
C VAL A 9 -5.82 5.55 -0.79
N HIS A 10 -4.96 6.06 0.08
CA HIS A 10 -4.14 5.24 0.98
C HIS A 10 -5.02 4.45 1.97
N ASP A 11 -6.04 5.07 2.56
CA ASP A 11 -6.98 4.39 3.47
C ASP A 11 -7.78 3.30 2.75
N LEU A 12 -8.21 3.55 1.51
CA LEU A 12 -8.89 2.57 0.66
C LEU A 12 -7.96 1.42 0.28
N LEU A 13 -6.72 1.71 -0.13
CA LEU A 13 -5.71 0.71 -0.43
C LEU A 13 -5.40 -0.15 0.79
N ALA A 14 -5.29 0.46 1.97
CA ALA A 14 -5.05 -0.26 3.22
C ALA A 14 -6.21 -1.20 3.58
N LYS A 15 -7.46 -0.80 3.32
CA LYS A 15 -8.63 -1.67 3.51
C LYS A 15 -8.70 -2.78 2.46
N LEU A 16 -8.51 -2.44 1.18
CA LEU A 16 -8.60 -3.38 0.07
C LEU A 16 -7.46 -4.39 0.05
N ALA A 17 -6.29 -4.04 0.60
CA ALA A 17 -5.16 -4.96 0.69
C ALA A 17 -5.48 -6.26 1.45
N TRP A 18 -6.42 -6.22 2.41
CA TRP A 18 -6.91 -7.40 3.11
C TRP A 18 -7.82 -8.28 2.24
N ASP A 19 -8.61 -7.65 1.38
CA ASP A 19 -9.52 -8.32 0.44
C ASP A 19 -8.81 -8.81 -0.82
N PHE A 20 -7.59 -8.33 -1.10
CA PHE A 20 -6.86 -8.69 -2.31
C PHE A 20 -6.38 -10.14 -2.32
N SER A 21 -6.44 -10.74 -3.50
CA SER A 21 -5.79 -12.00 -3.83
C SER A 21 -4.27 -11.81 -4.01
N PRO A 22 -3.46 -12.88 -3.98
CA PRO A 22 -2.00 -12.81 -4.13
C PRO A 22 -1.58 -12.08 -5.41
N GLU A 23 -2.25 -12.38 -6.53
CA GLU A 23 -2.02 -11.73 -7.82
C GLU A 23 -2.35 -10.22 -7.78
N GLN A 24 -3.37 -9.81 -7.04
CA GLN A 24 -3.74 -8.41 -6.90
C GLN A 24 -2.76 -7.66 -5.99
N LEU A 25 -2.26 -8.30 -4.93
CA LEU A 25 -1.17 -7.78 -4.12
C LEU A 25 0.11 -7.65 -4.96
N GLU A 26 0.44 -8.62 -5.80
CA GLU A 26 1.60 -8.54 -6.69
C GLU A 26 1.47 -7.34 -7.64
N GLN A 27 0.32 -7.14 -8.28
CA GLN A 27 0.05 -5.95 -9.11
C GLN A 27 0.11 -4.65 -8.31
N LEU A 28 -0.34 -4.65 -7.05
CA LEU A 28 -0.26 -3.51 -6.14
C LEU A 28 1.20 -3.16 -5.86
N PHE A 29 2.03 -4.15 -5.56
CA PHE A 29 3.46 -3.99 -5.30
C PHE A 29 4.21 -3.53 -6.55
N ASP A 30 3.85 -4.01 -7.74
CA ASP A 30 4.40 -3.50 -9.00
C ASP A 30 4.00 -2.04 -9.25
N CYS A 31 2.73 -1.69 -9.04
CA CYS A 31 2.26 -0.30 -9.07
C CYS A 31 3.00 0.57 -8.05
N PHE A 32 3.29 0.04 -6.86
CA PHE A 32 4.11 0.72 -5.85
C PHE A 32 5.54 0.89 -6.31
N ARG A 33 6.16 -0.10 -6.94
CA ARG A 33 7.53 -0.02 -7.45
C ARG A 33 7.65 1.02 -8.56
N GLU A 34 6.72 1.03 -9.51
CA GLU A 34 6.65 2.06 -10.54
C GLU A 34 6.41 3.45 -9.94
N SER A 35 5.46 3.56 -9.02
CA SER A 35 5.19 4.81 -8.30
C SER A 35 6.39 5.26 -7.50
N TRP A 36 7.15 4.35 -6.87
CA TRP A 36 8.33 4.64 -6.07
C TRP A 36 9.45 5.30 -6.87
N THR A 37 9.69 4.82 -8.09
CA THR A 37 10.69 5.41 -8.99
C THR A 37 10.32 6.83 -9.43
N LYS A 38 9.01 7.09 -9.63
CA LYS A 38 8.45 8.39 -10.03
C LYS A 38 8.11 9.32 -8.85
N ALA A 39 8.03 8.78 -7.64
CA ALA A 39 7.57 9.47 -6.44
C ALA A 39 8.64 10.37 -5.84
N SER A 40 8.19 11.53 -5.36
CA SER A 40 8.97 12.45 -4.54
C SER A 40 9.19 11.90 -3.12
N LYS A 41 10.15 12.47 -2.38
CA LYS A 41 10.53 12.02 -1.02
C LYS A 41 9.33 11.86 -0.08
N LYS A 42 8.42 12.84 -0.08
CA LYS A 42 7.19 12.82 0.75
C LYS A 42 6.23 11.70 0.36
N GLN A 43 6.12 11.36 -0.92
CA GLN A 43 5.28 10.25 -1.40
C GLN A 43 5.90 8.89 -1.05
N ARG A 44 7.23 8.78 -1.13
CA ARG A 44 7.97 7.59 -0.68
C ARG A 44 7.78 7.35 0.81
N GLU A 45 7.80 8.39 1.63
CA GLU A 45 7.52 8.29 3.08
C GLU A 45 6.11 7.74 3.34
N LYS A 46 5.08 8.29 2.67
CA LYS A 46 3.70 7.79 2.80
C LYS A 46 3.53 6.34 2.32
N LEU A 47 4.26 5.94 1.28
CA LEU A 47 4.28 4.58 0.75
C LEU A 47 4.89 3.60 1.76
N LEU A 48 6.02 3.98 2.36
CA LEU A 48 6.64 3.23 3.45
C LEU A 48 5.72 3.10 4.65
N GLU A 49 5.04 4.19 5.05
CA GLU A 49 4.04 4.14 6.12
C GLU A 49 2.90 3.18 5.79
N LEU A 50 2.42 3.17 4.55
CA LEU A 50 1.34 2.25 4.14
C LEU A 50 1.80 0.79 4.19
N ILE A 51 2.96 0.46 3.63
CA ILE A 51 3.53 -0.90 3.65
C ILE A 51 3.78 -1.34 5.10
N ARG A 52 4.32 -0.45 5.93
CA ARG A 52 4.56 -0.74 7.34
C ARG A 52 3.25 -1.00 8.09
N ARG A 53 2.22 -0.20 7.85
CA ARG A 53 0.90 -0.36 8.45
C ARG A 53 0.21 -1.64 8.00
N LEU A 54 0.35 -1.99 6.72
CA LEU A 54 -0.10 -3.29 6.19
C LEU A 54 0.58 -4.45 6.90
N ALA A 55 1.90 -4.39 7.10
CA ALA A 55 2.65 -5.42 7.81
C ALA A 55 2.36 -5.46 9.34
N GLU A 56 2.14 -4.31 9.98
CA GLU A 56 1.79 -4.21 11.41
C GLU A 56 0.35 -4.68 11.71
N ASP A 57 -0.59 -4.44 10.79
CA ASP A 57 -1.93 -5.01 10.85
C ASP A 57 -1.95 -6.49 10.40
N ASP A 58 -0.90 -7.01 9.74
CA ASP A 58 -0.79 -8.42 9.28
C ASP A 58 -0.39 -9.34 10.43
N LYS A 59 -1.25 -9.35 11.46
CA LYS A 59 -1.07 -10.13 12.68
C LYS A 59 -1.28 -11.62 12.50
N GLU A 60 -1.94 -12.03 11.42
CA GLU A 60 -2.21 -13.43 11.12
C GLU A 60 -1.29 -13.98 10.02
N GLY A 61 -0.41 -13.15 9.46
CA GLY A 61 0.46 -13.52 8.33
C GLY A 61 -0.34 -13.90 7.08
N LEU A 62 -1.60 -13.47 6.99
CA LEU A 62 -2.52 -13.77 5.90
C LEU A 62 -2.07 -13.10 4.60
N MET A 63 -1.36 -11.97 4.70
CA MET A 63 -0.81 -11.29 3.53
C MET A 63 0.47 -11.98 3.02
N ALA A 64 1.21 -12.67 3.90
CA ALA A 64 2.40 -13.45 3.56
C ALA A 64 2.11 -14.92 3.17
N ASN A 65 0.96 -15.47 3.58
CA ASN A 65 0.54 -16.86 3.32
C ASN A 65 -0.47 -17.01 2.18
N LYS A 66 -0.77 -15.94 1.44
CA LYS A 66 -1.67 -15.98 0.28
C LYS A 66 -0.88 -16.24 -0.99
#